data_AF-A0A6B3GME0-F1
#
_entry.id   AF-A0A6B3GME0-F1
#
_cell.length_a   1.000
_cell.length_b   1.000
_cell.length_c   1.000
_cell.angle_alpha   90.00
_cell.angle_beta   90.00
_cell.angle_gamma   90.00
#
_symmetry.space_group_name_H-M   'P 1'
#
loop_
_entity.id
_entity.type
_entity.pdbx_description
1 polymer ?
#
loop_
_entity_poly.entity_id
_entity_poly.type
_entity_poly.pdbx_seq_one_letter_code
_entity_poly.pdbx_strand_id
1 'polypeptide(L)'
;WDPEVRIGGVILNKVASDRHEALLRDALDESGLPVLGVIRRAPQVATPSRHLGLVPVAERQSDAVDAVRAMGERVRAGCDLDALMALARTA
;
A
#
# COMPACT_ATOMS: atom_id res chain seq x y z
N TRP A 1 -15.32 1.98 -16.23
CA TRP A 1 -14.16 2.83 -16.49
C TRP A 1 -14.68 4.25 -16.59
N ASP A 2 -14.10 5.15 -15.80
CA ASP A 2 -14.50 6.55 -15.77
C ASP A 2 -13.32 7.38 -16.31
N PRO A 3 -13.45 7.99 -17.51
CA PRO A 3 -12.38 8.77 -18.13
C PRO A 3 -12.02 10.06 -17.36
N GLU A 4 -12.89 10.53 -16.46
CA GLU A 4 -12.64 11.75 -15.70
C GLU A 4 -11.68 11.53 -14.53
N VAL A 5 -11.40 10.26 -14.18
CA VAL A 5 -10.49 9.90 -13.10
C VAL A 5 -9.04 10.14 -13.54
N ARG A 6 -8.37 11.09 -12.89
CA ARG A 6 -6.93 11.35 -13.06
C ARG A 6 -6.12 10.38 -12.19
N ILE A 7 -5.25 9.60 -12.81
CA ILE A 7 -4.31 8.73 -12.09
C ILE A 7 -3.02 9.51 -11.80
N GLY A 8 -2.79 9.86 -10.54
CA GLY A 8 -1.63 10.65 -10.10
C GLY A 8 -0.36 9.84 -9.83
N GLY A 9 -0.47 8.51 -9.77
CA GLY A 9 0.63 7.60 -9.49
C GLY A 9 0.14 6.27 -8.94
N VAL A 10 1.08 5.36 -8.68
CA VAL A 10 0.78 4.00 -8.21
C VAL A 10 1.62 3.61 -6.99
N ILE A 11 1.06 2.75 -6.15
CA ILE A 11 1.77 2.08 -5.07
C ILE A 11 1.80 0.58 -5.38
N LEU A 12 2.99 0.00 -5.46
CA LEU A 12 3.14 -1.43 -5.73
C LEU A 12 2.83 -2.22 -4.46
N ASN A 13 1.77 -3.00 -4.47
CA ASN A 13 1.31 -3.74 -3.31
C ASN A 13 1.78 -5.21 -3.32
N LYS A 14 2.10 -5.77 -2.14
CA LYS A 14 2.51 -7.17 -1.92
C LYS A 14 3.73 -7.60 -2.73
N VAL A 15 4.70 -6.70 -2.93
CA VAL A 15 5.91 -6.99 -3.68
C VAL A 15 6.79 -7.99 -2.92
N ALA A 16 7.29 -8.98 -3.65
CA ALA A 16 7.91 -10.17 -3.05
C ALA A 16 9.40 -10.02 -2.79
N SER A 17 10.10 -9.23 -3.61
CA SER A 17 11.56 -9.04 -3.57
C SER A 17 11.96 -7.80 -4.38
N ASP A 18 13.21 -7.39 -4.27
CA ASP A 18 13.77 -6.28 -5.05
C ASP A 18 13.76 -6.59 -6.55
N ARG A 19 14.00 -7.85 -6.95
CA ARG A 19 13.87 -8.29 -8.35
C ARG A 19 12.44 -8.14 -8.86
N HIS A 20 11.45 -8.49 -8.03
CA HIS A 20 10.05 -8.33 -8.40
C HIS A 20 9.70 -6.84 -8.53
N GLU A 21 10.23 -5.99 -7.66
CA GLU A 21 10.07 -4.54 -7.81
C GLU A 21 10.64 -4.00 -9.11
N ALA A 22 11.88 -4.37 -9.46
CA ALA A 22 12.50 -3.92 -10.71
C ALA A 22 11.63 -4.30 -11.92
N LEU A 23 11.18 -5.55 -11.99
CA LEU A 23 10.27 -6.01 -13.06
C LEU A 23 8.95 -5.21 -13.12
N LEU A 24 8.39 -4.86 -11.96
CA LEU A 24 7.16 -4.06 -11.91
C LEU A 24 7.39 -2.62 -12.36
N ARG A 25 8.55 -2.03 -12.02
CA ARG A 25 8.92 -0.68 -12.47
C ARG A 25 9.14 -0.66 -13.97
N ASP A 26 9.93 -1.59 -14.50
CA ASP A 26 10.18 -1.73 -15.94
C ASP A 26 8.85 -1.88 -16.71
N ALA A 27 7.90 -2.68 -16.19
CA ALA A 27 6.59 -2.86 -16.82
C ALA A 27 5.70 -1.61 -16.77
N LEU A 28 5.98 -0.66 -15.88
CA LEU A 28 5.25 0.60 -15.72
C LEU A 28 5.93 1.78 -16.41
N ASP A 29 7.17 1.65 -16.88
CA ASP A 29 7.92 2.75 -17.51
C ASP A 29 7.16 3.38 -18.68
N GLU A 30 6.53 2.56 -19.53
CA GLU A 30 5.75 3.03 -20.68
C GLU A 30 4.44 3.75 -20.27
N SER A 31 3.95 3.53 -19.05
CA SER A 31 2.71 4.17 -18.56
C SER A 31 2.90 5.63 -18.15
N GLY A 32 4.15 6.06 -17.91
CA GLY A 32 4.47 7.40 -17.39
C GLY A 32 3.95 7.68 -15.98
N LEU A 33 3.38 6.69 -15.29
CA LEU A 33 2.85 6.87 -13.94
C LEU A 33 3.97 6.74 -12.91
N PRO A 34 4.15 7.72 -12.01
CA PRO A 34 5.16 7.63 -10.97
C PRO A 34 4.79 6.53 -9.97
N VAL A 35 5.77 5.70 -9.63
CA VAL A 35 5.66 4.75 -8.52
C VAL A 35 5.97 5.50 -7.23
N LEU A 36 4.93 5.79 -6.45
CA LEU A 36 5.00 6.57 -5.19
C LEU A 36 5.35 5.71 -3.98
N GLY A 37 5.40 4.39 -4.13
CA GLY A 37 5.80 3.50 -3.06
C GLY A 37 5.70 2.02 -3.39
N VAL A 38 6.32 1.22 -2.53
CA VAL A 38 6.38 -0.24 -2.63
C VAL A 38 6.14 -0.87 -1.27
N ILE A 39 5.03 -1.60 -1.14
CA ILE A 39 4.68 -2.34 0.06
C ILE A 39 5.11 -3.80 -0.12
N ARG A 40 6.14 -4.20 0.64
CA ARG A 40 6.62 -5.59 0.68
C ARG A 40 5.57 -6.52 1.28
N ARG A 41 5.52 -7.76 0.79
CA ARG A 41 4.65 -8.81 1.35
C ARG A 41 5.00 -9.03 2.83
N ALA A 42 3.96 -9.14 3.64
CA ALA A 42 4.02 -9.17 5.09
C ALA A 42 3.21 -10.34 5.66
N PRO A 43 3.76 -11.58 5.71
CA PRO A 43 3.01 -12.72 6.23
C PRO A 43 2.51 -12.50 7.67
N GLN A 44 3.29 -11.76 8.47
CA GLN A 44 3.05 -11.50 9.89
C GLN A 44 1.92 -10.49 10.18
N VAL A 45 1.46 -9.70 9.19
CA VAL A 45 0.43 -8.67 9.39
C VAL A 45 -0.89 -9.19 8.82
N ALA A 46 -1.38 -10.28 9.39
CA ALA A 46 -2.67 -10.84 9.03
C ALA A 46 -3.74 -10.25 9.95
N THR A 47 -4.65 -9.47 9.38
CA THR A 47 -5.89 -9.09 10.08
C THR A 47 -6.83 -10.29 10.02
N PRO A 48 -7.16 -10.96 11.14
CA PRO A 48 -8.10 -12.08 11.15
C PRO A 48 -9.41 -11.71 10.46
N SER A 49 -9.80 -12.57 9.52
CA SER A 49 -11.04 -12.49 8.76
C SER A 49 -11.92 -13.69 9.09
N ARG A 50 -13.23 -13.45 9.15
CA ARG A 50 -14.27 -14.48 9.13
C ARG A 50 -14.94 -14.51 7.75
N HIS A 51 -15.79 -15.50 7.52
CA HIS A 51 -16.37 -15.85 6.21
C HIS A 51 -16.91 -14.67 5.39
N LEU A 52 -17.31 -13.56 6.02
CA LEU A 52 -17.84 -12.36 5.35
C LEU A 52 -17.32 -11.03 5.91
N GLY A 53 -16.14 -10.99 6.55
CA GLY A 53 -15.58 -9.71 6.98
C GLY A 53 -14.42 -9.80 7.96
N LEU A 54 -13.88 -8.65 8.30
CA LEU A 54 -12.86 -8.52 9.33
C LEU A 54 -13.48 -8.84 10.71
N VAL A 55 -12.66 -9.41 11.60
CA VAL A 55 -13.01 -9.47 13.02
C VAL A 55 -12.94 -8.05 13.60
N PRO A 56 -14.02 -7.53 14.24
CA PRO A 56 -14.07 -6.18 14.79
C PRO A 56 -12.91 -5.85 15.73
N VAL A 57 -12.52 -4.58 15.74
CA VAL A 57 -11.45 -4.06 16.60
C VAL A 57 -11.77 -4.27 18.09
N ALA A 58 -13.04 -4.13 18.49
CA ALA A 58 -13.49 -4.35 19.87
C ALA A 58 -13.21 -5.77 20.38
N GLU A 59 -13.14 -6.75 19.48
CA GLU A 59 -12.86 -8.16 19.79
C GLU A 59 -11.34 -8.45 19.82
N ARG A 60 -10.48 -7.47 19.49
CA ARG A 60 -9.02 -7.64 19.28
C ARG A 60 -8.16 -6.51 19.84
N GLN A 61 -8.65 -5.80 20.86
CA GLN A 61 -8.12 -4.55 21.43
C GLN A 61 -6.63 -4.24 21.13
N SER A 62 -5.68 -4.87 21.82
CA SER A 62 -4.23 -4.61 21.66
C SER A 62 -3.72 -5.01 20.27
N ASP A 63 -4.10 -6.20 19.81
CA ASP A 63 -3.60 -6.79 18.57
C ASP A 63 -4.00 -5.96 17.33
N ALA A 64 -5.17 -5.32 17.37
CA ALA A 64 -5.62 -4.42 16.32
C ALA A 64 -4.76 -3.15 16.24
N VAL A 65 -4.39 -2.57 17.40
CA VAL A 65 -3.53 -1.39 17.45
C VAL A 65 -2.13 -1.73 16.96
N ASP A 66 -1.59 -2.87 17.37
CA ASP A 66 -0.26 -3.33 16.93
C ASP A 66 -0.24 -3.65 15.44
N ALA A 67 -1.32 -4.23 14.90
CA ALA A 67 -1.47 -4.44 13.46
C ALA A 67 -1.48 -3.11 12.69
N VAL A 68 -2.22 -2.10 13.16
CA VAL A 68 -2.24 -0.76 12.55
C VAL A 68 -0.87 -0.10 12.60
N ARG A 69 -0.18 -0.19 13.74
CA ARG A 69 1.19 0.34 13.87
C ARG A 69 2.15 -0.35 12.89
N ALA A 70 2.10 -1.68 12.82
CA ALA A 70 2.94 -2.46 11.90
C ALA A 70 2.63 -2.13 10.42
N MET A 71 1.37 -1.89 10.07
CA MET A 71 1.00 -1.40 8.74
C MET A 71 1.53 0.02 8.48
N GLY A 72 1.40 0.91 9.46
CA GLY A 72 1.91 2.28 9.39
C GLY A 72 3.41 2.35 9.14
N GLU A 73 4.20 1.54 9.86
CA GLU A 73 5.66 1.48 9.66
C GLU A 73 6.04 0.95 8.27
N ARG A 74 5.26 0.02 7.70
CA ARG A 74 5.49 -0.45 6.33
C ARG A 74 5.20 0.61 5.29
N VAL A 75 4.13 1.38 5.47
CA VAL A 75 3.82 2.51 4.60
C VAL A 75 4.91 3.58 4.72
N ARG A 76 5.33 3.92 5.93
CA ARG A 76 6.42 4.88 6.18
C ARG A 76 7.74 4.45 5.53
N ALA A 77 8.09 3.17 5.60
CA ALA A 77 9.32 2.65 5.02
C ALA A 77 9.24 2.45 3.50
N GLY A 78 8.04 2.16 2.98
CA GLY A 78 7.84 1.76 1.59
C GLY A 78 7.37 2.88 0.66
N CYS A 79 6.83 3.99 1.18
CA CYS A 79 6.22 5.04 0.38
C CYS A 79 6.90 6.40 0.56
N ASP A 80 6.94 7.17 -0.52
CA ASP A 80 7.27 8.59 -0.48
C ASP A 80 6.07 9.38 0.07
N LEU A 81 6.06 9.60 1.38
CA LEU A 81 4.96 10.29 2.07
C LEU A 81 4.86 11.76 1.66
N ASP A 82 5.97 12.40 1.34
CA ASP A 82 5.97 13.80 0.93
C ASP A 82 5.36 13.96 -0.46
N ALA A 83 5.74 13.10 -1.41
CA ALA A 83 5.12 13.06 -2.74
C ALA A 83 3.64 12.71 -2.67
N LEU A 84 3.24 11.75 -1.82
CA LEU A 84 1.83 11.40 -1.61
C LEU A 84 1.03 12.59 -1.07
N MET A 85 1.54 13.29 -0.05
CA MET A 85 0.88 14.46 0.51
C MET A 85 0.85 15.64 -0.47
N ALA A 86 1.89 15.79 -1.31
CA ALA A 86 1.89 16.78 -2.39
C ALA A 86 0.81 16.47 -3.43
N LEU A 87 0.71 15.22 -3.89
CA LEU A 87 -0.33 14.79 -4.83
C LEU A 87 -1.73 14.99 -4.25
N ALA A 88 -1.96 14.60 -3.00
CA ALA A 88 -3.25 14.72 -2.34
C ALA A 88 -3.74 16.19 -2.25
N ARG A 89 -2.83 17.16 -2.18
CA ARG A 89 -3.16 18.60 -2.19
C ARG A 89 -3.57 19.13 -3.58
N THR A 90 -3.40 18.35 -4.64
CA THR A 90 -3.77 18.71 -6.02
C THR A 90 -5.09 18.07 -6.49
N ALA A 91 -5.72 17.30 -5.61
CA ALA A 91 -6.96 16.57 -5.86
C ALA A 91 -8.18 17.41 -5.49
#